data_AF-A0A914T6G7-F1
#
_entry.id   AF-A0A914T6G7-F1
#
_cell.length_a   1.000
_cell.length_b   1.000
_cell.length_c   1.000
_cell.angle_alpha   90.00
_cell.angle_beta   90.00
_cell.angle_gamma   90.00
#
_symmetry.space_group_name_H-M   'P 1'
#
loop_
_entity.id
_entity.type
_entity.pdbx_description
1 polymer ?
#
loop_
_entity_poly.entity_id
_entity_poly.type
_entity_poly.pdbx_seq_one_letter_code
_entity_poly.pdbx_strand_id
1 'polypeptide(L)'
;MRTNFIQKRCVTLNWIKNNYLSDILIDNVTRRVKKFILHTNIPGHYDFGIYSKCIFEINIPGTDYCIQTDSKLESFREIFATTNGHDDEKFVSPVILNKNSTNGGDAFFGATFCYGREQLIVEVTDTSFLATVVIYQDEREGSSESE
;
A
#
# COMPACT_ATOMS: atom_id res chain seq x y z
N MET A 1 4.45 -15.93 25.02
CA MET A 1 4.61 -15.97 23.55
C MET A 1 4.03 -14.68 23.00
N ARG A 2 4.91 -13.79 22.52
CA ARG A 2 4.58 -12.38 22.22
C ARG A 2 3.90 -12.26 20.86
N THR A 3 2.59 -12.04 20.89
CA THR A 3 1.80 -11.51 19.77
C THR A 3 2.09 -10.01 19.60
N ASN A 4 2.01 -9.55 18.34
CA ASN A 4 1.75 -8.17 17.94
C ASN A 4 2.93 -7.18 17.96
N PHE A 5 3.71 -7.17 16.87
CA PHE A 5 4.58 -6.03 16.55
C PHE A 5 4.01 -5.14 15.42
N ILE A 6 3.32 -5.74 14.43
CA ILE A 6 2.70 -4.99 13.31
C ILE A 6 1.50 -4.13 13.78
N GLN A 7 0.92 -4.46 14.94
CA GLN A 7 -0.25 -3.76 15.48
C GLN A 7 0.09 -2.43 16.17
N LYS A 8 1.37 -2.17 16.52
CA LYS A 8 1.63 -1.13 17.54
C LYS A 8 1.80 0.30 17.04
N ARG A 9 2.15 0.57 15.77
CA ARG A 9 2.38 1.96 15.34
C ARG A 9 2.04 2.38 13.91
N CYS A 10 1.77 1.48 12.95
CA CYS A 10 1.56 1.93 11.57
C CYS A 10 0.30 1.40 10.87
N VAL A 11 -0.23 0.21 11.19
CA VAL A 11 -1.46 -0.29 10.57
C VAL A 11 -2.17 -1.25 11.52
N THR A 12 -3.38 -0.91 11.96
CA THR A 12 -4.28 -1.92 12.55
C THR A 12 -4.96 -2.66 11.40
N LEU A 13 -4.41 -3.82 11.00
CA LEU A 13 -5.06 -4.73 10.05
C LEU A 13 -6.23 -5.41 10.76
N ASN A 14 -7.40 -4.77 10.77
CA ASN A 14 -8.61 -5.41 11.25
C ASN A 14 -9.09 -6.41 10.19
N TRP A 15 -8.68 -7.68 10.38
CA TRP A 15 -9.20 -8.86 9.71
C TRP A 15 -9.06 -8.92 8.17
N ILE A 16 -8.14 -9.76 7.69
CA ILE A 16 -8.27 -10.40 6.38
C ILE A 16 -9.44 -11.38 6.48
N LYS A 17 -10.66 -10.94 6.18
CA LYS A 17 -11.83 -11.82 6.09
C LYS A 17 -11.78 -12.46 4.71
N ASN A 18 -11.50 -13.77 4.68
CA ASN A 18 -11.54 -14.70 3.55
C ASN A 18 -10.17 -15.08 2.96
N ASN A 19 -10.05 -16.38 2.63
CA ASN A 19 -8.87 -17.14 2.21
C ASN A 19 -8.27 -16.71 0.86
N TYR A 20 -7.86 -15.45 0.69
CA TYR A 20 -7.30 -14.96 -0.56
C TYR A 20 -5.87 -14.47 -0.39
N LEU A 21 -5.01 -14.86 -1.34
CA LEU A 21 -3.56 -14.71 -1.28
C LEU A 21 -3.18 -13.24 -1.44
N SER A 22 -2.72 -12.64 -0.35
CA SER A 22 -1.85 -11.46 -0.37
C SER A 22 -0.40 -11.92 -0.54
N ASP A 23 0.41 -11.17 -1.26
CA ASP A 23 1.84 -11.45 -1.36
C ASP A 23 2.52 -10.95 -0.08
N ILE A 24 3.14 -11.88 0.66
CA ILE A 24 3.79 -11.60 1.95
C ILE A 24 5.27 -11.91 1.83
N LEU A 25 6.12 -10.92 2.10
CA LEU A 25 7.55 -11.14 2.28
C LEU A 25 7.83 -11.50 3.73
N ILE A 26 8.41 -12.68 3.94
CA ILE A 26 8.81 -13.17 5.25
C ILE A 26 10.34 -13.28 5.29
N ASP A 27 10.94 -12.71 6.32
CA ASP A 27 12.35 -12.88 6.63
C ASP A 27 12.61 -14.31 7.13
N ASN A 28 13.44 -15.06 6.41
CA ASN A 28 13.66 -16.48 6.70
C ASN A 28 14.43 -16.72 8.02
N VAL A 29 15.25 -15.75 8.45
CA VAL A 29 16.08 -15.87 9.66
C VAL A 29 15.25 -15.58 10.91
N THR A 30 14.60 -14.42 10.93
CA THR A 30 13.81 -13.93 12.07
C THR A 30 12.39 -14.49 12.09
N ARG A 31 11.94 -15.13 10.99
CA ARG A 31 10.57 -15.63 10.79
C ARG A 31 9.51 -14.54 10.96
N ARG A 32 9.88 -13.29 10.64
CA ARG A 32 8.99 -12.11 10.74
C ARG A 32 8.52 -11.66 9.37
N VAL A 33 7.30 -11.15 9.30
CA VAL A 33 6.78 -10.50 8.09
C VAL A 33 7.48 -9.15 7.93
N LYS A 34 8.03 -8.91 6.74
CA LYS A 34 8.71 -7.66 6.35
C LYS A 34 7.86 -6.77 5.48
N LYS A 35 7.00 -7.36 4.65
CA LYS A 35 6.21 -6.63 3.65
C LYS A 35 4.91 -7.36 3.35
N PHE A 36 3.82 -6.60 3.26
CA PHE A 36 2.57 -7.02 2.65
C PHE A 36 2.39 -6.28 1.32
N ILE A 37 1.93 -6.99 0.30
CA ILE A 37 1.54 -6.43 -0.98
C ILE A 37 0.10 -6.86 -1.22
N LEU A 38 -0.78 -5.87 -1.27
CA LEU A 38 -2.22 -6.02 -1.39
C LEU A 38 -2.64 -5.55 -2.77
N HIS A 39 -2.89 -6.48 -3.67
CA HIS A 39 -3.40 -6.19 -4.99
C HIS A 39 -4.92 -6.03 -4.96
N THR A 40 -5.40 -5.07 -5.74
CA THR A 40 -6.83 -4.82 -5.95
C THR A 40 -7.25 -5.26 -7.34
N ASN A 41 -8.54 -5.52 -7.51
CA ASN A 41 -9.11 -5.76 -8.83
C ASN A 41 -9.40 -4.40 -9.49
N ILE A 42 -8.44 -3.88 -10.23
CA ILE A 42 -8.55 -2.62 -10.98
C ILE A 42 -9.72 -2.72 -11.97
N PRO A 43 -10.77 -1.89 -11.84
CA PRO A 43 -11.87 -1.89 -12.79
C PRO A 43 -11.40 -1.69 -14.23
N GLY A 44 -11.89 -2.55 -15.13
CA GLY A 44 -11.57 -2.50 -16.56
C GLY A 44 -10.29 -3.23 -16.97
N HIS A 45 -9.51 -3.81 -16.04
CA HIS A 45 -8.40 -4.70 -16.36
C HIS A 45 -8.90 -6.02 -16.97
N TYR A 46 -8.15 -6.64 -17.89
CA TYR A 46 -8.57 -7.91 -18.50
C TYR A 46 -8.67 -9.03 -17.46
N ASP A 47 -7.86 -8.96 -16.40
CA ASP A 47 -7.95 -9.85 -15.24
C ASP A 47 -9.02 -9.44 -14.21
N PHE A 48 -9.82 -8.40 -14.48
CA PHE A 48 -10.85 -7.95 -13.56
C PHE A 48 -11.88 -9.05 -13.33
N GLY A 49 -11.89 -9.60 -12.12
CA GLY A 49 -12.81 -10.68 -11.72
C GLY A 49 -12.25 -12.10 -11.93
N ILE A 50 -11.06 -12.26 -12.50
CA ILE A 50 -10.38 -13.57 -12.59
C ILE A 50 -9.73 -13.92 -11.24
N TYR A 51 -9.19 -12.92 -10.53
CA TYR A 51 -8.66 -13.08 -9.18
C TYR A 51 -9.71 -12.77 -8.12
N SER A 52 -9.69 -13.55 -7.03
CA SER A 52 -10.52 -13.29 -5.86
C SER A 52 -10.07 -12.00 -5.17
N LYS A 53 -11.02 -11.11 -4.86
CA LYS A 53 -10.73 -9.80 -4.28
C LYS A 53 -10.11 -9.93 -2.89
N CYS A 54 -8.95 -9.29 -2.68
CA CYS A 54 -8.40 -9.07 -1.35
C CYS A 54 -9.18 -7.92 -0.67
N ILE A 55 -10.04 -8.26 0.30
CA ILE A 55 -10.77 -7.26 1.09
C ILE A 55 -9.88 -6.82 2.25
N PHE A 56 -9.56 -5.53 2.31
CA PHE A 56 -8.75 -4.94 3.37
C PHE A 56 -9.30 -3.59 3.80
N GLU A 57 -8.95 -3.23 5.03
CA GLU A 57 -9.19 -1.93 5.63
C GLU A 57 -7.91 -1.53 6.38
N ILE A 58 -7.34 -0.39 6.02
CA ILE A 58 -6.07 0.12 6.55
C ILE A 58 -6.32 1.49 7.16
N ASN A 59 -6.30 1.54 8.49
CA ASN A 59 -6.38 2.80 9.24
C ASN A 59 -5.00 3.42 9.34
N ILE A 60 -4.88 4.71 8.99
CA ILE A 60 -3.61 5.44 9.00
C ILE A 60 -3.42 6.13 10.36
N PRO A 61 -2.43 5.71 11.18
CA PRO A 61 -2.27 6.25 12.51
C PRO A 61 -1.94 7.74 12.50
N GLY A 62 -2.55 8.46 13.45
CA GLY A 62 -2.44 9.91 13.56
C GLY A 62 -3.35 10.68 12.60
N THR A 63 -4.24 10.00 11.88
CA THR A 63 -5.24 10.61 10.98
C THR A 63 -6.58 9.88 11.09
N ASP A 64 -7.65 10.51 10.60
CA ASP A 64 -8.97 9.88 10.46
C ASP A 64 -9.14 9.16 9.11
N TYR A 65 -8.06 9.04 8.33
CA TYR A 65 -8.08 8.40 7.02
C TYR A 65 -8.05 6.87 7.11
N CYS A 66 -8.86 6.24 6.26
CA CYS A 66 -8.94 4.80 6.12
C CYS A 66 -8.90 4.43 4.62
N ILE A 67 -7.99 3.52 4.26
CA ILE A 67 -7.86 3.00 2.90
C ILE A 67 -8.51 1.62 2.85
N GLN A 68 -9.55 1.51 2.04
CA GLN A 68 -10.28 0.26 1.75
C GLN A 68 -9.98 -0.21 0.33
N THR A 69 -10.30 -1.47 0.03
CA THR A 69 -10.06 -2.11 -1.27
C THR A 69 -10.61 -1.33 -2.48
N ASP A 70 -11.69 -0.58 -2.30
CA ASP A 70 -12.38 0.21 -3.32
C ASP A 70 -12.18 1.72 -3.19
N SER A 71 -11.33 2.16 -2.25
CA SER A 71 -11.00 3.57 -2.09
C SER A 71 -10.38 4.14 -3.37
N LYS A 72 -10.66 5.42 -3.63
CA LYS A 72 -10.04 6.18 -4.72
C LYS A 72 -9.03 7.15 -4.13
N LEU A 73 -8.02 7.55 -4.92
CA LEU A 73 -6.98 8.47 -4.46
C LEU A 73 -7.55 9.69 -3.71
N GLU A 74 -8.58 10.32 -4.26
CA GLU A 74 -9.19 11.53 -3.70
C GLU A 74 -9.70 11.37 -2.26
N SER A 75 -10.05 10.15 -1.81
CA SER A 75 -10.56 9.95 -0.45
C SER A 75 -9.47 9.91 0.63
N PHE A 76 -8.20 9.81 0.23
CA PHE A 76 -7.06 9.75 1.16
C PHE A 76 -5.84 10.54 0.68
N ARG A 77 -5.96 11.34 -0.40
CA ARG A 77 -4.83 12.04 -1.04
C ARG A 77 -4.05 12.93 -0.07
N GLU A 78 -4.74 13.54 0.88
CA GLU A 78 -4.17 14.44 1.88
C GLU A 78 -3.16 13.76 2.80
N ILE A 79 -3.19 12.43 2.95
CA ILE A 79 -2.16 11.72 3.74
C ILE A 79 -0.75 11.91 3.16
N PHE A 80 -0.66 12.24 1.87
CA PHE A 80 0.59 12.47 1.15
C PHE A 80 0.93 13.97 0.99
N ALA A 81 0.21 14.87 1.65
CA ALA A 81 0.57 16.28 1.70
C ALA A 81 1.78 16.49 2.63
N THR A 82 2.74 17.33 2.23
CA THR A 82 3.83 17.76 3.12
C THR A 82 3.57 19.20 3.56
N THR A 83 3.46 19.43 4.87
CA THR A 83 3.38 20.77 5.44
C THR A 83 4.78 21.39 5.47
N ASN A 84 5.19 22.06 4.41
CA ASN A 84 6.43 22.85 4.41
C ASN A 84 6.18 24.24 5.03
N GLY A 85 5.75 24.31 6.30
CA GLY A 85 5.82 25.50 7.18
C GLY A 85 5.32 26.88 6.67
N HIS A 86 4.74 26.98 5.48
CA HIS A 86 4.42 28.24 4.82
C HIS A 86 3.28 28.00 3.83
N ASP A 87 2.03 28.15 4.31
CA ASP A 87 0.74 28.38 3.64
C ASP A 87 0.35 27.71 2.30
N ASP A 88 1.19 26.87 1.69
CA ASP A 88 0.88 26.11 0.49
C ASP A 88 1.03 24.61 0.79
N GLU A 89 -0.10 23.91 0.95
CA GLU A 89 -0.13 22.45 1.02
C GLU A 89 0.43 21.85 -0.27
N LYS A 90 1.71 21.48 -0.26
CA LYS A 90 2.36 20.84 -1.40
C LYS A 90 2.19 19.34 -1.29
N PHE A 91 1.29 18.79 -2.10
CA PHE A 91 1.17 17.35 -2.30
C PHE A 91 2.50 16.79 -2.84
N VAL A 92 2.93 15.64 -2.30
CA VAL A 92 4.08 14.92 -2.83
C VAL A 92 3.74 14.45 -4.25
N SER A 93 4.53 14.88 -5.24
CA SER A 93 4.40 14.40 -6.61
C SER A 93 4.62 12.88 -6.64
N PRO A 94 3.73 12.12 -7.29
CA PRO A 94 3.88 10.67 -7.34
C PRO A 94 5.10 10.27 -8.19
N VAL A 95 5.65 9.10 -7.88
CA VAL A 95 6.55 8.40 -8.80
C VAL A 95 5.70 7.75 -9.89
N ILE A 96 5.99 8.09 -11.14
CA ILE A 96 5.27 7.53 -12.29
C ILE A 96 5.93 6.20 -12.68
N LEU A 97 5.16 5.12 -12.65
CA LEU A 97 5.59 3.80 -13.10
C LEU A 97 5.01 3.52 -14.49
N ASN A 98 5.85 3.59 -15.51
CA ASN A 98 5.49 3.11 -16.83
C ASN A 98 5.79 1.62 -16.93
N LYS A 99 4.74 0.78 -16.84
CA LYS A 99 4.84 -0.66 -17.04
C LYS A 99 4.96 -0.94 -18.54
N ASN A 100 6.08 -0.59 -19.16
CA ASN A 100 6.39 -1.09 -20.49
C ASN A 100 6.47 -2.62 -20.36
N SER A 101 5.48 -3.33 -20.90
CA SER A 101 5.40 -4.78 -20.79
C SER A 101 6.64 -5.42 -21.40
N THR A 102 7.46 -6.06 -20.59
CA THR A 102 8.64 -6.79 -21.07
C THR A 102 8.27 -7.97 -21.99
N ASN A 103 6.97 -8.31 -22.10
CA ASN A 103 6.43 -9.43 -22.85
C ASN A 103 5.36 -9.07 -23.91
N GLY A 104 5.37 -7.83 -24.45
CA GLY A 104 4.55 -7.49 -25.63
C GLY A 104 3.03 -7.50 -25.45
N GLY A 105 2.54 -7.38 -24.22
CA GLY A 105 1.13 -7.12 -23.94
C GLY A 105 0.98 -5.68 -23.51
N ASP A 106 0.48 -4.82 -24.39
CA ASP A 106 0.24 -3.40 -24.11
C ASP A 106 -0.34 -3.22 -22.70
N ALA A 107 0.29 -2.38 -21.87
CA ALA A 107 -0.26 -2.01 -20.59
C ALA A 107 -1.57 -1.24 -20.84
N PHE A 108 -2.70 -1.95 -20.85
CA PHE A 108 -4.03 -1.43 -21.17
C PHE A 108 -4.45 -0.23 -20.30
N PHE A 109 -3.74 0.06 -19.20
CA PHE A 109 -3.98 1.14 -18.26
C PHE A 109 -2.88 2.21 -18.24
N GLY A 110 -1.93 2.17 -19.19
CA GLY A 110 -0.84 3.13 -19.24
C GLY A 110 0.03 3.10 -17.98
N ALA A 111 0.54 4.27 -17.57
CA ALA A 111 1.36 4.41 -16.38
C ALA A 111 0.51 4.43 -15.09
N THR A 112 1.05 3.87 -14.02
CA THR A 112 0.50 4.01 -12.66
C THR A 112 1.28 5.05 -11.86
N PHE A 113 0.67 5.54 -10.78
CA PHE A 113 1.19 6.60 -9.94
C PHE A 113 1.39 6.09 -8.52
N CYS A 114 2.61 6.18 -8.01
CA CYS A 114 2.97 5.71 -6.68
C CYS A 114 3.13 6.88 -5.72
N TYR A 115 2.37 6.83 -4.63
CA TYR A 115 2.43 7.75 -3.50
C TYR A 115 3.03 7.04 -2.29
N GLY A 116 3.91 7.69 -1.55
CA GLY A 116 4.61 7.10 -0.40
C GLY A 116 4.51 7.96 0.85
N ARG A 117 4.27 7.32 2.00
CA ARG A 117 4.30 7.91 3.33
C ARG A 117 4.82 6.89 4.34
N GLU A 118 5.93 7.18 5.00
CA GLU A 118 6.51 6.32 6.06
C GLU A 118 6.69 4.85 5.60
N GLN A 119 5.83 3.95 6.10
CA GLN A 119 5.83 2.50 5.87
C GLN A 119 4.75 2.06 4.87
N LEU A 120 4.11 3.02 4.19
CA LEU A 120 3.01 2.82 3.26
C LEU A 120 3.39 3.34 1.87
N ILE A 121 3.17 2.52 0.84
CA ILE A 121 3.18 2.93 -0.56
C ILE A 121 1.84 2.54 -1.18
N VAL A 122 1.26 3.46 -1.94
CA VAL A 122 0.00 3.25 -2.65
C VAL A 122 0.23 3.51 -4.13
N GLU A 123 -0.06 2.51 -4.95
CA GLU A 123 -0.09 2.60 -6.40
C GLU A 123 -1.53 2.79 -6.86
N VAL A 124 -1.78 3.81 -7.68
CA VAL A 124 -3.08 4.09 -8.30
C VAL A 124 -2.95 4.13 -9.83
N THR A 125 -4.04 3.83 -10.51
CA THR A 125 -4.16 4.04 -11.96
C THR A 125 -4.32 5.51 -12.31
N ASP A 126 -4.22 5.84 -13.59
CA ASP A 126 -4.60 7.13 -14.17
C ASP A 126 -6.05 7.55 -13.91
N THR A 127 -6.91 6.58 -13.65
CA THR A 127 -8.33 6.70 -13.27
C THR A 127 -8.56 6.81 -11.77
N SER A 128 -7.48 6.98 -10.97
CA SER A 128 -7.50 7.14 -9.51
C SER A 128 -8.02 5.93 -8.72
N PHE A 129 -8.17 4.77 -9.36
CA PHE A 129 -8.46 3.52 -8.66
C PHE A 129 -7.18 2.98 -8.03
N LEU A 130 -7.29 2.39 -6.85
CA LEU A 130 -6.21 1.61 -6.27
C LEU A 130 -5.81 0.50 -7.23
N ALA A 131 -4.50 0.28 -7.35
CA ALA A 131 -3.91 -0.88 -8.00
C ALA A 131 -3.28 -1.79 -6.94
N THR A 132 -2.39 -1.22 -6.13
CA THR A 132 -1.64 -1.97 -5.11
C THR A 132 -1.45 -1.11 -3.86
N VAL A 133 -1.57 -1.72 -2.68
CA VAL A 133 -1.14 -1.13 -1.42
C VAL A 133 -0.01 -1.97 -0.83
N VAL A 134 1.09 -1.32 -0.49
CA VAL A 134 2.28 -1.95 0.06
C VAL A 134 2.54 -1.41 1.46
N ILE A 135 2.64 -2.31 2.42
CA ILE A 135 3.01 -2.00 3.81
C ILE A 135 4.33 -2.72 4.10
N TYR A 136 5.32 -2.03 4.62
CA TYR A 136 6.62 -2.62 4.93
C TYR A 136 7.16 -2.17 6.28
N GLN A 137 7.96 -3.01 6.90
CA GLN A 137 8.65 -2.68 8.14
C GLN A 137 9.82 -1.73 7.86
N ASP A 138 9.98 -0.67 8.66
CA ASP A 138 11.20 0.16 8.63
C ASP A 138 12.36 -0.64 9.26
N GLU A 139 13.47 -0.78 8.53
CA GLU A 139 14.63 -1.54 8.99
C GLU A 139 15.36 -0.86 10.15
N ARG A 140 15.09 0.44 10.40
CA ARG A 140 15.74 1.23 11.46
C ARG A 140 15.30 0.87 12.88
N GLU A 141 14.19 0.14 13.06
CA GLU A 141 13.74 -0.30 14.39
C GLU A 141 14.33 -1.67 14.82
N GLY A 142 15.13 -2.32 13.97
CA GLY A 142 15.71 -3.65 14.24
C GLY A 142 17.04 -3.66 14.98
N SER A 143 17.67 -2.50 15.22
CA SER A 143 19.03 -2.38 15.74
C SER A 143 19.13 -1.84 17.18
N SER A 144 18.00 -1.66 17.89
CA SER A 144 17.97 -1.11 19.26
C SER A 144 17.75 -2.15 20.37
N GLU A 145 17.77 -3.45 20.08
CA GLU A 145 17.77 -4.52 21.09
C GLU A 145 19.08 -5.32 21.06
N SER A 146 20.20 -4.63 21.33
CA SER A 146 21.45 -5.29 21.72
C SER A 146 22.33 -4.33 22.51
N GLU A 147 22.01 -4.17 23.79
CA GLU A 147 22.93 -3.81 24.89
C GLU A 147 22.32 -4.27 26.23
#